data_AF-A0A1V6YWT4-F1
#
_entry.id   AF-A0A1V6YWT4-F1
#
_cell.length_a   1.000
_cell.length_b   1.000
_cell.length_c   1.000
_cell.angle_alpha   90.00
_cell.angle_beta   90.00
_cell.angle_gamma   90.00
#
_symmetry.space_group_name_H-M   'P 1'
#
loop_
_entity.id
_entity.type
_entity.pdbx_description
1 polymer ?
#
loop_
_entity_poly.entity_id
_entity_poly.type
_entity_poly.pdbx_seq_one_letter_code
_entity_poly.pdbx_strand_id
1 'polypeptide(L)'
;MTFNVFLTGLLAATAAALPHSARSGESGAVETRDSGSGGLQIVNNMDTDVYLWTTASDPGSMKTLSTGGDYSEDWITNSNGGGISIKISTSESQDSVLQFEYTQDGDTLFWDMSSIDLDETSDFVKSGFTVQPSDSSCKSVSCAPGDVNCKDAYQLPDDVNTYSCSLSAGFTLALG
;
A
#
# COMPACT_ATOMS: atom_id res chain seq x y z
N MET A 1 -77.81 6.13 29.89
CA MET A 1 -76.85 5.36 30.70
C MET A 1 -75.56 5.36 29.91
N THR A 2 -74.61 6.22 30.29
CA THR A 2 -73.38 6.46 29.51
C THR A 2 -72.20 6.14 30.41
N PHE A 3 -71.39 5.17 29.97
CA PHE A 3 -70.21 4.67 30.66
C PHE A 3 -69.01 5.61 30.44
N ASN A 4 -68.27 5.87 31.51
CA ASN A 4 -66.90 6.40 31.46
C ASN A 4 -65.91 5.26 31.20
N VAL A 5 -64.97 5.44 30.27
CA VAL A 5 -63.70 4.70 30.24
C VAL A 5 -62.59 5.65 29.85
N PHE A 6 -61.56 5.71 30.69
CA PHE A 6 -60.27 6.35 30.47
C PHE A 6 -59.37 5.47 29.59
N LEU A 7 -58.58 6.07 28.70
CA LEU A 7 -57.30 5.47 28.29
C LEU A 7 -56.28 6.53 27.85
N THR A 8 -55.24 6.68 28.67
CA THR A 8 -53.96 7.34 28.36
C THR A 8 -53.19 6.54 27.31
N GLY A 9 -52.74 7.20 26.25
CA GLY A 9 -51.80 6.64 25.28
C GLY A 9 -50.60 7.58 25.08
N LEU A 10 -49.42 7.16 25.53
CA LEU A 10 -48.14 7.65 25.05
C LEU A 10 -47.78 6.88 23.78
N LEU A 11 -47.40 7.54 22.69
CA LEU A 11 -46.56 6.93 21.66
C LEU A 11 -45.59 7.94 21.01
N ALA A 12 -44.39 7.41 20.80
CA ALA A 12 -43.13 8.04 20.42
C ALA A 12 -43.18 8.84 19.10
N ALA A 13 -42.46 9.97 19.08
CA ALA A 13 -42.11 10.67 17.85
C ALA A 13 -40.91 9.97 17.18
N THR A 14 -41.13 9.36 16.01
CA THR A 14 -40.06 8.88 15.14
C THR A 14 -39.62 10.02 14.22
N ALA A 15 -38.43 10.57 14.46
CA ALA A 15 -37.79 11.48 13.53
C ALA A 15 -37.19 10.67 12.37
N ALA A 16 -37.80 10.73 11.19
CA ALA A 16 -37.22 10.21 9.97
C ALA A 16 -36.16 11.20 9.47
N ALA A 17 -34.87 10.88 9.66
CA ALA A 17 -33.78 11.61 9.03
C ALA A 17 -33.61 11.10 7.58
N LEU A 18 -33.84 11.99 6.61
CA LEU A 18 -33.55 11.74 5.20
C LEU A 18 -32.03 11.70 4.99
N PRO A 19 -31.49 10.76 4.20
CA PRO A 19 -30.08 10.83 3.83
C PRO A 19 -29.89 12.01 2.87
N HIS A 20 -29.19 13.03 3.35
CA HIS A 20 -28.64 14.09 2.52
C HIS A 20 -27.41 13.48 1.83
N SER A 21 -27.53 13.12 0.55
CA SER A 21 -26.38 12.75 -0.27
C SER A 21 -25.53 14.00 -0.47
N ALA A 22 -24.54 14.19 0.41
CA ALA A 22 -23.45 15.11 0.18
C ALA A 22 -22.59 14.56 -0.95
N ARG A 23 -22.72 15.17 -2.13
CA ARG A 23 -21.77 15.01 -3.24
C ARG A 23 -20.51 15.79 -2.86
N SER A 24 -19.56 15.13 -2.20
CA SER A 24 -18.20 15.64 -2.05
C SER A 24 -17.49 15.53 -3.40
N GLY A 25 -16.83 16.62 -3.80
CA GLY A 25 -16.08 16.71 -5.04
C GLY A 25 -14.97 15.67 -5.11
N GLU A 26 -14.87 15.04 -6.27
CA GLU A 26 -13.84 14.10 -6.69
C GLU A 26 -12.51 14.86 -6.85
N SER A 27 -11.71 14.88 -5.79
CA SER A 27 -10.25 14.91 -5.96
C SER A 27 -9.85 13.50 -6.36
N GLY A 28 -9.13 13.33 -7.46
CA GLY A 28 -8.72 12.05 -8.05
C GLY A 28 -7.74 11.26 -7.19
N ALA A 29 -8.06 11.02 -5.93
CA ALA A 29 -7.39 10.04 -5.10
C ALA A 29 -7.66 8.67 -5.71
N VAL A 30 -6.59 7.98 -6.08
CA VAL A 30 -6.62 6.55 -6.39
C VAL A 30 -7.34 5.85 -5.24
N GLU A 31 -8.42 5.13 -5.53
CA GLU A 31 -9.02 4.27 -4.52
C GLU A 31 -8.02 3.17 -4.16
N THR A 32 -7.52 3.20 -2.93
CA THR A 32 -6.86 2.07 -2.29
C THR A 32 -7.85 0.92 -2.33
N ARG A 33 -7.58 -0.11 -3.13
CA ARG A 33 -8.46 -1.27 -3.16
C ARG A 33 -8.26 -1.98 -1.83
N ASP A 34 -9.35 -2.38 -1.18
CA ASP A 34 -9.29 -3.23 0.00
C ASP A 34 -8.55 -4.50 -0.42
N SER A 35 -7.26 -4.56 -0.11
CA SER A 35 -6.34 -5.61 -0.53
C SER A 35 -6.52 -6.84 0.37
N GLY A 36 -7.78 -7.24 0.57
CA GLY A 36 -8.19 -8.42 1.31
C GLY A 36 -7.85 -9.74 0.58
N SER A 37 -7.20 -9.67 -0.57
CA SER A 37 -6.57 -10.79 -1.27
C SER A 37 -5.07 -10.51 -1.42
N GLY A 38 -4.23 -11.49 -1.11
CA GLY A 38 -2.78 -11.37 -1.09
C GLY A 38 -2.19 -10.80 -2.38
N GLY A 39 -1.28 -9.82 -2.24
CA GLY A 39 -0.59 -9.14 -3.33
C GLY A 39 -0.10 -7.76 -2.93
N LEU A 40 0.50 -7.03 -3.87
CA LEU A 40 0.96 -5.65 -3.70
C LEU A 40 0.20 -4.71 -4.65
N GLN A 41 -0.39 -3.66 -4.10
CA GLN A 41 -0.81 -2.47 -4.84
C GLN A 41 0.25 -1.38 -4.67
N ILE A 42 0.66 -0.75 -5.77
CA ILE A 42 1.55 0.41 -5.79
C ILE A 42 0.74 1.61 -6.29
N VAL A 43 0.71 2.68 -5.51
CA VAL A 43 0.00 3.92 -5.81
C VAL A 43 1.01 5.02 -6.03
N ASN A 44 0.96 5.67 -7.20
CA ASN A 44 1.85 6.76 -7.55
C ASN A 44 1.17 8.12 -7.33
N ASN A 45 1.38 8.74 -6.16
CA ASN A 45 0.95 10.12 -5.90
C ASN A 45 2.02 11.16 -6.25
N MET A 46 3.16 10.73 -6.81
CA MET A 46 4.22 11.62 -7.28
C MET A 46 3.74 12.44 -8.47
N ASP A 47 4.38 13.59 -8.71
CA ASP A 47 4.10 14.46 -9.87
C ASP A 47 4.83 14.02 -11.16
N THR A 48 5.44 12.83 -11.14
CA THR A 48 6.10 12.19 -12.28
C THR A 48 5.63 10.74 -12.44
N ASP A 49 5.77 10.21 -13.65
CA ASP A 49 5.66 8.78 -13.91
C ASP A 49 6.76 8.02 -13.16
N VAL A 50 6.44 6.80 -12.73
CA VAL A 50 7.40 5.86 -12.12
C VAL A 50 7.48 4.58 -12.96
N TYR A 51 8.62 3.90 -12.88
CA TYR A 51 8.93 2.74 -13.69
C TYR A 51 9.19 1.54 -12.78
N LEU A 52 8.57 0.40 -13.10
CA LEU A 52 8.53 -0.80 -12.26
C LEU A 52 9.17 -1.98 -12.98
N TRP A 53 9.94 -2.78 -12.25
CA TRP A 53 10.43 -4.08 -12.70
C TRP A 53 10.27 -5.12 -11.60
N THR A 54 9.45 -6.13 -11.84
CA THR A 54 9.40 -7.32 -10.99
C THR A 54 10.57 -8.23 -11.36
N THR A 55 11.53 -8.36 -10.45
CA THR A 55 12.78 -9.10 -10.67
C THR A 55 12.77 -10.38 -9.84
N ALA A 56 13.02 -11.51 -10.51
CA ALA A 56 13.21 -12.81 -9.87
C ALA A 56 14.65 -13.27 -10.11
N SER A 57 14.86 -14.37 -10.83
CA SER A 57 16.19 -14.75 -11.34
C SER A 57 16.71 -13.77 -12.40
N ASP A 58 15.80 -13.21 -13.20
CA ASP A 58 16.05 -12.23 -14.24
C ASP A 58 15.14 -11.02 -14.03
N PRO A 59 15.54 -9.82 -14.48
CA PRO A 59 14.67 -8.65 -14.45
C PRO A 59 13.49 -8.84 -15.41
N GLY A 60 12.28 -8.56 -14.91
CA GLY A 60 11.07 -8.52 -15.72
C GLY A 60 11.05 -7.35 -16.72
N SER A 61 9.99 -7.28 -17.54
CA SER A 61 9.78 -6.14 -18.44
C SER A 61 9.41 -4.88 -17.65
N MET A 62 9.96 -3.73 -18.05
CA MET A 62 9.60 -2.42 -17.50
C MET A 62 8.09 -2.16 -17.65
N LYS A 63 7.47 -1.65 -16.60
CA LYS A 63 6.12 -1.08 -16.64
C LYS A 63 6.16 0.38 -16.26
N THR A 64 5.44 1.22 -16.99
CA THR A 64 5.26 2.63 -16.62
C THR A 64 3.97 2.78 -15.83
N LEU A 65 4.06 3.44 -14.68
CA LEU A 65 2.95 3.80 -13.83
C LEU A 65 2.82 5.33 -13.81
N SER A 66 1.80 5.84 -14.48
CA SER A 66 1.62 7.28 -14.65
C SER A 66 1.31 7.99 -13.32
N THR A 67 1.57 9.30 -13.27
CA THR A 67 1.14 10.18 -12.17
C THR A 67 -0.33 9.99 -11.82
N GLY A 68 -0.62 9.78 -10.53
CA GLY A 68 -1.97 9.53 -10.03
C GLY A 68 -2.54 8.17 -10.40
N GLY A 69 -1.73 7.25 -10.94
CA GLY A 69 -2.13 5.89 -11.29
C GLY A 69 -1.84 4.87 -10.18
N ASP A 70 -2.37 3.66 -10.37
CA ASP A 70 -1.99 2.49 -9.58
C ASP A 70 -1.60 1.28 -10.44
N TYR A 71 -0.79 0.41 -9.85
CA TYR A 71 -0.43 -0.90 -10.37
C TYR A 71 -0.70 -1.94 -9.29
N SER A 72 -1.07 -3.17 -9.66
CA SER A 72 -1.20 -4.27 -8.70
C SER A 72 -0.68 -5.56 -9.30
N GLU A 73 -0.07 -6.37 -8.46
CA GLU A 73 0.29 -7.75 -8.78
C GLU A 73 0.09 -8.70 -7.60
N ASP A 74 -0.34 -9.91 -7.92
CA ASP A 74 -0.40 -11.01 -6.96
C ASP A 74 1.02 -11.48 -6.61
N TRP A 75 1.17 -12.18 -5.49
CA TRP A 75 2.47 -12.76 -5.11
C TRP A 75 2.96 -13.77 -6.14
N ILE A 76 4.20 -13.60 -6.60
CA ILE A 76 4.87 -14.50 -7.54
C ILE A 76 5.83 -15.41 -6.77
N THR A 77 5.81 -16.70 -7.08
CA THR A 77 6.77 -17.66 -6.52
C THR A 77 7.99 -17.73 -7.44
N ASN A 78 9.18 -17.47 -6.90
CA ASN A 78 10.42 -17.70 -7.63
C ASN A 78 10.72 -19.21 -7.66
N SER A 79 10.81 -19.80 -8.85
CA SER A 79 10.96 -21.25 -9.02
C SER A 79 12.28 -21.82 -8.47
N ASN A 80 13.29 -20.97 -8.28
CA ASN A 80 14.58 -21.36 -7.69
C ASN A 80 14.63 -21.21 -6.15
N GLY A 81 13.52 -20.78 -5.52
CA GLY A 81 13.42 -20.55 -4.08
C GLY A 81 14.03 -19.23 -3.58
N GLY A 82 14.51 -18.35 -4.48
CA GLY A 82 14.97 -17.01 -4.13
C GLY A 82 13.82 -16.01 -3.91
N GLY A 83 14.17 -14.81 -3.47
CA GLY A 83 13.20 -13.71 -3.33
C GLY A 83 12.74 -13.14 -4.68
N ILE A 84 11.74 -12.27 -4.59
CA ILE A 84 11.28 -11.36 -5.64
C ILE A 84 11.59 -9.95 -5.16
N SER A 85 12.10 -9.10 -6.06
CA SER A 85 12.34 -7.68 -5.80
C SER A 85 11.58 -6.85 -6.84
N ILE A 86 10.62 -6.05 -6.38
CA ILE A 86 9.90 -5.09 -7.22
C ILE A 86 10.66 -3.77 -7.14
N LYS A 87 11.44 -3.48 -8.17
CA LYS A 87 12.28 -2.29 -8.28
C LYS A 87 11.48 -1.14 -8.88
N ILE A 88 11.60 0.04 -8.29
CA ILE A 88 10.81 1.24 -8.60
C ILE A 88 11.77 2.41 -8.83
N SER A 89 11.68 3.08 -9.97
CA SER A 89 12.53 4.21 -10.36
C SER A 89 11.69 5.40 -10.84
N THR A 90 12.21 6.63 -10.72
CA THR A 90 11.66 7.82 -11.40
C THR A 90 12.29 8.03 -12.79
N SER A 91 13.11 7.09 -13.25
CA SER A 91 13.69 7.07 -14.59
C SER A 91 13.53 5.70 -15.25
N GLU A 92 13.73 5.61 -16.57
CA GLU A 92 13.70 4.34 -17.31
C GLU A 92 14.94 3.46 -17.06
N SER A 93 15.84 3.82 -16.12
CA SER A 93 16.96 3.00 -15.67
C SER A 93 16.75 2.48 -14.24
N GLN A 94 17.49 1.42 -13.89
CA GLN A 94 17.52 0.84 -12.54
C GLN A 94 18.73 1.33 -11.72
N ASP A 95 19.32 2.48 -12.07
CA ASP A 95 20.54 2.98 -11.41
C ASP A 95 20.26 3.51 -9.98
N SER A 96 19.02 3.91 -9.71
CA SER A 96 18.54 4.37 -8.40
C SER A 96 17.12 3.85 -8.19
N VAL A 97 16.96 2.85 -7.32
CA VAL A 97 15.69 2.13 -7.16
C VAL A 97 15.27 1.99 -5.70
N LEU A 98 14.00 2.26 -5.44
CA LEU A 98 13.31 1.80 -4.24
C LEU A 98 12.82 0.37 -4.49
N GLN A 99 12.92 -0.50 -3.48
CA GLN A 99 12.64 -1.92 -3.65
C GLN A 99 11.63 -2.40 -2.62
N PHE A 100 10.56 -3.05 -3.08
CA PHE A 100 9.73 -3.91 -2.23
C PHE A 100 10.18 -5.35 -2.48
N GLU A 101 10.77 -5.98 -1.47
CA GLU A 101 11.34 -7.33 -1.59
C GLU A 101 10.50 -8.32 -0.79
N TYR A 102 10.32 -9.52 -1.33
CA TYR A 102 9.60 -10.57 -0.61
C TYR A 102 10.03 -11.98 -1.00
N THR A 103 9.83 -12.92 -0.09
CA THR A 103 9.98 -14.36 -0.30
C THR A 103 8.78 -15.08 0.32
N GLN A 104 8.25 -16.07 -0.39
CA GLN A 104 7.15 -16.91 0.10
C GLN A 104 7.73 -18.20 0.70
N ASP A 105 7.27 -18.56 1.91
CA ASP A 105 7.55 -19.86 2.53
C ASP A 105 6.31 -20.38 3.26
N GLY A 106 5.72 -21.45 2.71
CA GLY A 106 4.43 -21.97 3.18
C GLY A 106 3.33 -20.90 3.07
N ASP A 107 2.70 -20.57 4.20
CA ASP A 107 1.67 -19.51 4.30
C ASP A 107 2.24 -18.15 4.74
N THR A 108 3.58 -18.04 4.83
CA THR A 108 4.28 -16.86 5.34
C THR A 108 4.90 -16.06 4.18
N LEU A 109 4.67 -14.75 4.19
CA LEU A 109 5.38 -13.78 3.39
C LEU A 109 6.48 -13.15 4.25
N PHE A 110 7.74 -13.36 3.91
CA PHE A 110 8.85 -12.56 4.41
C PHE A 110 9.06 -11.39 3.47
N TRP A 111 9.15 -10.16 3.98
CA TRP A 111 9.22 -8.98 3.13
C TRP A 111 9.96 -7.82 3.79
N ASP A 112 10.41 -6.88 2.97
CA ASP A 112 10.99 -5.62 3.41
C ASP A 112 10.83 -4.51 2.37
N MET A 113 11.02 -3.27 2.82
CA MET A 113 11.33 -2.14 1.95
C MET A 113 12.83 -1.88 2.01
N SER A 114 13.45 -1.69 0.86
CA SER A 114 14.88 -1.46 0.74
C SER A 114 15.19 -0.20 -0.07
N SER A 115 16.02 0.65 0.55
CA SER A 115 16.60 1.87 -0.04
C SER A 115 18.11 1.72 -0.27
N ILE A 116 18.67 0.50 -0.20
CA ILE A 116 20.12 0.25 -0.36
C ILE A 116 20.63 0.76 -1.71
N ASP A 117 19.86 0.54 -2.78
CA ASP A 117 20.17 0.96 -4.14
C ASP A 117 19.49 2.30 -4.51
N LEU A 118 18.98 3.04 -3.53
CA LEU A 118 18.28 4.30 -3.74
C LEU A 118 19.22 5.47 -3.46
N ASP A 119 19.32 6.40 -4.42
CA ASP A 119 20.06 7.64 -4.22
C ASP A 119 19.40 8.50 -3.12
N GLU A 120 20.20 8.98 -2.16
CA GLU A 120 19.75 9.83 -1.04
C GLU A 120 19.07 11.13 -1.52
N THR A 121 19.35 11.57 -2.75
CA THR A 121 18.78 12.76 -3.39
C THR A 121 17.62 12.44 -4.35
N SER A 122 17.17 11.18 -4.38
CA SER A 122 16.04 10.72 -5.20
C SER A 122 14.73 11.41 -4.83
N ASP A 123 13.80 11.42 -5.78
CA ASP A 123 12.48 12.03 -5.54
C ASP A 123 11.65 11.22 -4.55
N PHE A 124 11.88 9.91 -4.44
CA PHE A 124 11.26 9.07 -3.40
C PHE A 124 11.68 9.49 -2.00
N VAL A 125 12.97 9.80 -1.77
CA VAL A 125 13.40 10.33 -0.47
C VAL A 125 12.79 11.70 -0.23
N LYS A 126 12.81 12.59 -1.23
CA LYS A 126 12.24 13.95 -1.09
C LYS A 126 10.76 13.92 -0.72
N SER A 127 9.99 12.98 -1.29
CA SER A 127 8.54 12.92 -1.16
C SER A 127 8.06 11.98 -0.06
N GLY A 128 8.89 11.01 0.33
CA GLY A 128 8.51 9.97 1.28
C GLY A 128 7.68 8.86 0.63
N PHE A 129 7.43 7.81 1.41
CA PHE A 129 6.63 6.66 1.00
C PHE A 129 6.13 5.88 2.23
N THR A 130 5.07 5.10 2.03
CA THR A 130 4.50 4.24 3.07
C THR A 130 4.14 2.87 2.52
N VAL A 131 4.21 1.85 3.38
CA VAL A 131 3.62 0.53 3.11
C VAL A 131 2.61 0.23 4.20
N GLN A 132 1.38 -0.02 3.80
CA GLN A 132 0.28 -0.39 4.69
C GLN A 132 -0.25 -1.78 4.32
N PRO A 133 0.01 -2.80 5.16
CA PRO A 133 -0.67 -4.09 5.06
C PRO A 133 -2.15 -3.95 5.41
N SER A 134 -3.00 -4.76 4.78
CA SER A 134 -4.42 -4.94 5.11
C SER A 134 -4.61 -5.65 6.45
N ASP A 135 -3.68 -6.54 6.82
CA ASP A 135 -3.63 -7.17 8.13
C ASP A 135 -2.89 -6.25 9.14
N SER A 136 -3.64 -5.67 10.07
CA SER A 136 -3.11 -4.78 11.12
C SER A 136 -2.10 -5.43 12.08
N SER A 137 -1.98 -6.75 12.10
CA SER A 137 -0.93 -7.46 12.87
C SER A 137 0.44 -7.38 12.18
N CYS A 138 0.46 -7.09 10.88
CA CYS A 138 1.68 -6.95 10.10
C CYS A 138 2.26 -5.54 10.25
N LYS A 139 3.60 -5.47 10.16
CA LYS A 139 4.33 -4.21 10.30
C LYS A 139 4.01 -3.26 9.14
N SER A 140 3.80 -1.98 9.43
CA SER A 140 3.78 -0.92 8.41
C SER A 140 5.14 -0.25 8.28
N VAL A 141 5.42 0.32 7.11
CA VAL A 141 6.59 1.18 6.84
C VAL A 141 6.11 2.61 6.63
N SER A 142 6.79 3.58 7.24
CA SER A 142 6.52 5.00 6.99
C SER A 142 7.82 5.79 6.97
N CYS A 143 8.22 6.23 5.78
CA CYS A 143 9.39 7.06 5.56
C CYS A 143 8.96 8.49 5.24
N ALA A 144 9.35 9.44 6.09
CA ALA A 144 8.95 10.83 5.96
C ALA A 144 9.65 11.51 4.76
N PRO A 145 9.04 12.55 4.16
CA PRO A 145 9.69 13.40 3.18
C PRO A 145 11.05 13.92 3.70
N GLY A 146 12.12 13.68 2.95
CA GLY A 146 13.50 14.06 3.25
C GLY A 146 14.25 13.12 4.20
N ASP A 147 13.67 12.00 4.62
CA ASP A 147 14.32 11.04 5.52
C ASP A 147 15.25 10.08 4.76
N VAL A 148 16.49 10.53 4.55
CA VAL A 148 17.56 9.73 3.90
C VAL A 148 17.95 8.47 4.67
N ASN A 149 17.63 8.38 5.97
CA ASN A 149 18.01 7.25 6.83
C ASN A 149 16.76 6.59 7.41
N CYS A 150 15.72 6.42 6.60
CA CYS A 150 14.46 5.87 7.07
C CYS A 150 14.65 4.49 7.73
N LYS A 151 14.52 4.46 9.05
CA LYS A 151 14.74 3.27 9.88
C LYS A 151 13.78 2.10 9.62
N ASP A 152 12.67 2.36 8.91
CA ASP A 152 11.69 1.33 8.59
C ASP A 152 12.01 0.62 7.27
N ALA A 153 13.02 1.09 6.52
CA ALA A 153 13.54 0.48 5.30
C ALA A 153 15.02 0.11 5.46
N TYR A 154 15.47 -0.94 4.78
CA TYR A 154 16.89 -1.29 4.69
C TYR A 154 17.70 -0.14 4.13
N GLN A 155 18.74 0.27 4.87
CA GLN A 155 19.72 1.26 4.42
C GLN A 155 21.07 0.62 4.07
N LEU A 156 21.36 -0.57 4.60
CA LEU A 156 22.62 -1.29 4.41
C LEU A 156 22.35 -2.80 4.21
N PRO A 157 23.24 -3.53 3.53
CA PRO A 157 23.05 -4.96 3.25
C PRO A 157 22.84 -5.86 4.47
N ASP A 158 23.43 -5.51 5.62
CA ASP A 158 23.37 -6.31 6.86
C ASP A 158 22.32 -5.78 7.87
N ASP A 159 21.35 -4.99 7.42
CA ASP A 159 20.26 -4.50 8.26
C ASP A 159 19.27 -5.65 8.61
N VAL A 160 18.38 -5.43 9.58
CA VAL A 160 17.51 -6.48 10.15
C VAL A 160 16.02 -6.18 10.01
N ASN A 161 15.65 -5.42 8.98
CA ASN A 161 14.28 -4.95 8.77
C ASN A 161 13.39 -5.91 7.96
N THR A 162 13.76 -7.20 7.86
CA THR A 162 12.86 -8.21 7.29
C THR A 162 11.70 -8.47 8.25
N TYR A 163 10.49 -8.27 7.74
CA TYR A 163 9.25 -8.52 8.45
C TYR A 163 8.60 -9.80 7.93
N SER A 164 7.57 -10.26 8.65
CA SER A 164 6.74 -11.37 8.19
C SER A 164 5.26 -11.02 8.31
N CYS A 165 4.47 -11.60 7.42
CA CYS A 165 3.03 -11.47 7.37
C CYS A 165 2.42 -12.75 6.78
N SER A 166 1.09 -12.92 6.88
CA SER A 166 0.41 -13.97 6.13
C SER A 166 0.48 -13.69 4.63
N LEU A 167 0.65 -14.71 3.78
CA LEU A 167 0.50 -14.58 2.32
C LEU A 167 -0.89 -14.09 1.90
N SER A 168 -1.91 -14.26 2.75
CA SER A 168 -3.25 -13.76 2.47
C SER A 168 -3.40 -12.24 2.64
N ALA A 169 -2.45 -11.58 3.30
CA ALA A 169 -2.48 -10.14 3.47
C ALA A 169 -2.08 -9.45 2.16
N GLY A 170 -2.90 -8.51 1.70
CA GLY A 170 -2.49 -7.56 0.68
C GLY A 170 -1.83 -6.32 1.27
N PHE A 171 -1.02 -5.66 0.44
CA PHE A 171 -0.18 -4.54 0.82
C PHE A 171 -0.45 -3.35 -0.11
N THR A 172 -0.43 -2.14 0.44
CA THR A 172 -0.47 -0.91 -0.35
C THR A 172 0.83 -0.13 -0.13
N LEU A 173 1.63 0.01 -1.17
CA LEU A 173 2.77 0.93 -1.24
C LEU A 173 2.31 2.25 -1.86
N ALA A 174 2.31 3.33 -1.08
CA ALA A 174 2.03 4.67 -1.59
C ALA A 174 3.33 5.47 -1.71
N LEU A 175 3.57 6.03 -2.90
CA LEU A 175 4.71 6.87 -3.25
C LEU A 175 4.25 8.33 -3.30
N GLY A 176 4.92 9.23 -2.57
CA GLY A 176 4.51 10.63 -2.46
C GLY A 176 3.42 10.85 -1.42
#